data_AF-A0A9Q8Q1Q7-F1
#
_entry.id   AF-A0A9Q8Q1Q7-F1
#
_cell.length_a   1.000
_cell.length_b   1.000
_cell.length_c   1.000
_cell.angle_alpha   90.00
_cell.angle_beta   90.00
_cell.angle_gamma   90.00
#
_symmetry.space_group_name_H-M   'P 1'
#
loop_
_entity.id
_entity.type
_entity.pdbx_description
1 polymer ?
#
loop_
_entity_poly.entity_id
_entity_poly.type
_entity_poly.pdbx_seq_one_letter_code
_entity_poly.pdbx_strand_id
1 'polypeptide(L)'
;MEFKGTPAPWHYNGNHRAAVEGSTTDMVASVYPMHYENAEEMKANAHLIAAAPELLSELIRLRNIVASYKQDSGDNLDITDAVIAKAPGQQ
;
A
#
# COMPACT_ATOMS: atom_id res chain seq x y z
N MET A 1 16.51 4.42 8.62
CA MET A 1 15.85 3.50 9.57
C MET A 1 15.35 2.32 8.74
N GLU A 2 15.57 1.08 9.16
CA GLU A 2 15.11 -0.11 8.43
C GLU A 2 13.59 -0.22 8.47
N PHE A 3 12.96 -0.53 7.33
CA PHE A 3 11.52 -0.78 7.26
C PHE A 3 11.17 -2.06 8.02
N LYS A 4 10.30 -1.97 9.03
CA LYS A 4 9.93 -3.09 9.90
C LYS A 4 8.62 -3.81 9.50
N GLY A 5 8.04 -3.45 8.36
CA GLY A 5 6.79 -4.04 7.89
C GLY A 5 6.97 -5.44 7.30
N THR A 6 5.87 -6.16 7.13
CA THR A 6 5.86 -7.48 6.49
C THR A 6 6.43 -7.40 5.07
N PRO A 7 7.43 -8.21 4.72
CA PRO A 7 8.01 -8.21 3.38
C PRO A 7 6.96 -8.48 2.29
N ALA A 8 7.10 -7.79 1.16
CA ALA A 8 6.36 -8.07 -0.06
C ALA A 8 6.79 -9.43 -0.66
N PRO A 9 5.97 -10.05 -1.53
CA PRO A 9 4.62 -9.64 -1.92
C PRO A 9 3.58 -9.94 -0.84
N TRP A 10 2.47 -9.19 -0.87
CA TRP A 10 1.28 -9.51 -0.10
C TRP A 10 0.21 -10.11 -1.02
N HIS A 11 -0.66 -10.95 -0.47
CA HIS A 11 -1.65 -11.68 -1.24
C HIS A 11 -3.03 -11.60 -0.61
N TYR A 12 -4.05 -11.46 -1.46
CA TYR A 12 -5.43 -11.64 -1.04
C TYR A 12 -5.71 -13.13 -0.77
N ASN A 13 -6.24 -13.43 0.41
CA ASN A 13 -6.76 -14.74 0.77
C ASN A 13 -8.28 -14.69 0.96
N GLY A 14 -9.01 -15.32 0.03
CA GLY A 14 -10.47 -15.38 0.03
C GLY A 14 -11.07 -16.35 1.05
N ASN A 15 -10.28 -17.17 1.73
CA ASN A 15 -10.77 -18.17 2.68
C ASN A 15 -11.09 -17.56 4.06
N HIS A 16 -10.55 -16.38 4.39
CA HIS A 16 -10.73 -15.72 5.68
C HIS A 16 -11.10 -14.24 5.51
N ARG A 17 -12.39 -13.91 5.38
CA ARG A 17 -12.89 -12.51 5.50
C ARG A 17 -12.04 -11.47 4.75
N ALA A 18 -11.66 -11.77 3.50
CA ALA A 18 -10.74 -10.96 2.71
C ALA A 18 -9.45 -10.57 3.44
N ALA A 19 -8.75 -11.56 3.99
CA ALA A 19 -7.45 -11.37 4.60
C ALA A 19 -6.42 -10.97 3.54
N VAL A 20 -5.47 -10.16 3.96
CA VAL A 20 -4.23 -9.88 3.24
C VAL A 20 -3.12 -10.56 4.01
N GLU A 21 -2.40 -11.45 3.35
CA GLU A 21 -1.36 -12.29 3.95
C GLU A 21 0.00 -11.96 3.35
N GLY A 22 1.05 -12.03 4.18
CA GLY A 22 2.43 -11.95 3.75
C GLY A 22 2.94 -13.29 3.21
N SER A 23 4.17 -13.29 2.70
CA SER A 23 4.84 -14.46 2.11
C SER A 23 5.03 -15.65 3.08
N THR A 24 4.99 -15.41 4.40
CA THR A 24 5.22 -16.39 5.47
C THR A 24 3.97 -16.78 6.26
N THR A 25 2.76 -16.60 5.70
CA THR A 25 1.46 -16.85 6.36
C THR A 25 1.10 -15.90 7.51
N ASP A 26 1.82 -14.79 7.64
CA ASP A 26 1.46 -13.72 8.57
C ASP A 26 0.25 -12.95 8.04
N MET A 27 -0.77 -12.75 8.88
CA MET A 27 -1.91 -11.89 8.54
C MET A 27 -1.48 -10.42 8.62
N VAL A 28 -1.44 -9.73 7.48
CA VAL A 28 -1.09 -8.31 7.34
C VAL A 28 -2.30 -7.43 7.65
N ALA A 29 -3.47 -7.80 7.12
CA ALA A 29 -4.71 -7.09 7.36
C ALA A 29 -5.91 -8.04 7.22
N SER A 30 -7.04 -7.69 7.84
CA SER A 30 -8.34 -8.29 7.55
C SER A 30 -9.36 -7.18 7.42
N VAL A 31 -10.14 -7.21 6.35
CA VAL A 31 -11.24 -6.27 6.15
C VAL A 31 -12.49 -6.91 6.77
N TYR A 32 -12.90 -6.41 7.94
CA TYR A 32 -14.09 -6.93 8.63
C TYR A 32 -15.32 -6.06 8.34
N PRO A 33 -16.26 -6.52 7.49
CA PRO A 33 -17.51 -5.80 7.32
C PRO A 33 -18.36 -6.02 8.59
N MET A 34 -18.57 -4.96 9.38
CA MET A 34 -19.51 -5.00 10.52
C MET A 34 -20.96 -5.28 10.06
N HIS A 35 -21.25 -5.03 8.78
CA HIS A 35 -22.51 -5.39 8.12
C HIS A 35 -22.19 -6.25 6.90
N TYR A 36 -22.67 -7.50 6.91
CA TYR A 36 -22.37 -8.55 5.91
C TYR A 36 -22.83 -8.26 4.47
N GLU A 37 -23.30 -7.04 4.17
CA GLU A 37 -24.02 -6.72 2.94
C GLU A 37 -23.11 -6.29 1.77
N ASN A 38 -21.79 -6.17 1.95
CA ASN A 38 -20.91 -5.71 0.87
C ASN A 38 -19.61 -6.52 0.71
N ALA A 39 -19.74 -7.80 0.34
CA ALA A 39 -18.61 -8.70 0.11
C ALA A 39 -17.68 -8.25 -1.05
N GLU A 40 -18.23 -7.61 -2.09
CA GLU A 40 -17.43 -7.12 -3.22
C GLU A 40 -16.57 -5.91 -2.85
N GLU A 41 -17.10 -4.97 -2.05
CA GLU A 41 -16.31 -3.85 -1.52
C GLU A 41 -15.18 -4.35 -0.61
N MET A 42 -15.49 -5.31 0.26
CA MET A 42 -14.49 -5.96 1.12
C MET A 42 -13.34 -6.57 0.30
N LYS A 43 -13.68 -7.30 -0.76
CA LYS A 43 -12.71 -7.90 -1.68
C LYS A 43 -11.89 -6.86 -2.44
N ALA A 44 -12.53 -5.80 -2.95
CA ALA A 44 -11.84 -4.71 -3.63
C ALA A 44 -10.82 -4.00 -2.71
N ASN A 45 -11.22 -3.74 -1.46
CA ASN A 45 -10.34 -3.15 -0.46
C ASN A 45 -9.14 -4.06 -0.14
N ALA A 46 -9.35 -5.36 0.02
CA ALA A 46 -8.26 -6.30 0.28
C ALA A 46 -7.29 -6.41 -0.90
N HIS A 47 -7.77 -6.37 -2.15
CA HIS A 47 -6.89 -6.30 -3.31
C HIS A 47 -6.05 -5.02 -3.34
N LEU A 48 -6.65 -3.87 -3.02
CA LEU A 48 -5.94 -2.59 -2.95
C LEU A 48 -4.84 -2.62 -1.87
N ILE A 49 -5.17 -3.14 -0.68
CA ILE A 49 -4.21 -3.26 0.42
C ILE A 49 -3.07 -4.23 0.04
N ALA A 50 -3.39 -5.38 -0.59
CA ALA A 50 -2.39 -6.35 -1.01
C ALA A 50 -1.38 -5.77 -2.01
N ALA A 51 -1.79 -4.83 -2.86
CA ALA A 51 -0.91 -4.14 -3.81
C ALA A 51 -0.10 -2.98 -3.20
N ALA A 52 -0.29 -2.66 -1.91
CA ALA A 52 0.32 -1.48 -1.29
C ALA A 52 1.87 -1.47 -1.38
N PRO A 53 2.61 -2.59 -1.18
CA PRO A 53 4.06 -2.59 -1.32
C PRO A 53 4.52 -2.25 -2.75
N GLU A 54 3.89 -2.84 -3.77
CA GLU A 54 4.20 -2.60 -5.18
C GLU A 54 3.81 -1.16 -5.59
N LEU A 55 2.66 -0.66 -5.12
CA LEU A 55 2.23 0.72 -5.32
C LEU A 55 3.23 1.71 -4.71
N LEU A 56 3.73 1.46 -3.50
CA LEU A 56 4.75 2.31 -2.86
C LEU A 56 6.07 2.28 -3.64
N SER A 57 6.51 1.10 -4.07
CA SER A 57 7.72 0.95 -4.89
C SER A 57 7.62 1.74 -6.20
N GLU A 58 6.51 1.60 -6.93
CA GLU A 58 6.28 2.34 -8.17
C GLU A 58 6.11 3.84 -7.94
N LEU A 59 5.47 4.26 -6.85
CA LEU A 59 5.36 5.67 -6.48
C LEU A 59 6.73 6.30 -6.23
N ILE A 60 7.62 5.62 -5.49
CA ILE A 60 9.00 6.07 -5.26
C ILE A 60 9.75 6.17 -6.59
N ARG A 61 9.62 5.16 -7.47
CA ARG A 61 10.26 5.16 -8.79
C ARG A 61 9.79 6.34 -9.65
N LEU A 62 8.49 6.56 -9.74
CA LEU A 62 7.88 7.66 -10.52
C LEU A 62 8.24 9.02 -9.94
N ARG A 63 8.19 9.18 -8.61
CA ARG A 63 8.64 10.40 -7.93
C ARG A 63 10.08 10.75 -8.29
N ASN A 64 10.98 9.77 -8.30
CA ASN A 64 12.39 10.00 -8.64
C ASN A 64 12.59 10.39 -10.11
N ILE A 65 11.77 9.83 -11.02
CA ILE A 65 11.77 10.23 -12.43
C ILE A 65 11.33 11.69 -12.56
N VAL A 66 10.21 12.08 -11.95
CA VAL A 66 9.71 13.47 -11.99
C VAL A 66 10.74 14.43 -11.40
N ALA A 67 11.34 14.07 -10.26
CA ALA A 67 12.36 14.89 -9.61
C ALA A 67 13.64 15.08 -10.44
N SER A 68 13.89 14.23 -11.44
CA SER A 68 15.07 14.32 -12.31
C SER A 68 14.94 15.34 -13.46
N TYR A 69 13.71 15.80 -13.75
CA TYR A 69 13.45 16.82 -14.78
C TYR A 69 13.46 18.23 -14.19
N LYS A 70 13.32 19.25 -15.06
CA LYS A 70 13.12 20.63 -14.62
C LYS A 70 11.77 20.72 -13.90
N GLN A 71 11.84 20.93 -12.59
CA GLN A 71 10.66 20.96 -11.73
C GLN A 71 9.81 22.22 -11.96
N ASP A 72 8.50 22.05 -11.90
CA ASP A 72 7.52 23.12 -11.83
C ASP A 72 6.73 23.01 -10.51
N SER A 73 6.15 24.12 -10.07
CA SER A 73 5.21 24.21 -8.95
C SER A 73 4.04 23.20 -9.02
N GLY A 74 3.69 22.73 -10.21
CA GLY A 74 2.66 21.70 -10.42
C GLY A 74 3.07 20.27 -10.08
N ASP A 75 4.37 20.00 -9.88
CA ASP A 75 4.87 18.62 -9.65
C ASP A 75 4.58 18.09 -8.24
N ASN A 76 4.28 18.99 -7.28
CA ASN A 76 3.85 18.64 -5.90
C ASN A 76 4.74 17.56 -5.22
N LEU A 77 6.06 17.66 -5.41
CA LEU A 77 7.00 16.67 -4.88
C LEU A 77 7.05 16.65 -3.35
N ASP A 78 6.81 17.80 -2.71
CA ASP A 78 6.69 17.93 -1.26
C ASP A 78 5.52 17.11 -0.69
N ILE A 79 4.35 17.17 -1.33
CA ILE A 79 3.18 16.36 -0.96
C ILE A 79 3.48 14.88 -1.18
N THR A 80 4.09 14.56 -2.32
CA THR A 80 4.46 13.18 -2.67
C THR A 80 5.45 12.60 -1.66
N ASP A 81 6.47 13.39 -1.27
CA ASP A 81 7.45 13.03 -0.25
C ASP A 81 6.81 12.78 1.11
N ALA A 82 5.87 13.65 1.51
CA ALA A 82 5.15 13.48 2.77
C ALA A 82 4.37 12.16 2.80
N VAL A 83 3.69 11.79 1.72
CA VAL A 83 2.94 10.53 1.64
C VAL A 83 3.87 9.32 1.59
N ILE A 84 4.97 9.38 0.85
CA ILE A 84 6.00 8.31 0.82
C ILE A 84 6.58 8.10 2.22
N ALA A 85 6.89 9.16 2.97
CA ALA A 85 7.43 9.08 4.33
C ALA A 85 6.40 8.52 5.34
N LYS A 86 5.11 8.69 5.09
CA LYS A 86 4.04 8.12 5.93
C LYS A 86 4.01 6.60 5.89
N ALA A 87 4.21 6.01 4.72
CA ALA A 87 4.08 4.57 4.52
C ALA A 87 5.01 3.71 5.41
N PRO A 88 6.31 4.05 5.59
CA PRO A 88 7.19 3.37 6.55
C PRO A 88 7.06 3.90 7.99
N GLY A 89 6.16 4.85 8.28
CA GLY A 89 5.99 5.45 9.60
C GLY A 89 7.12 6.41 9.98
N GLN A 90 7.70 7.13 9.02
CA GLN A 90 8.83 8.06 9.23
C GLN A 90 8.38 9.54 9.39
N GLN A 91 7.09 9.76 9.67
CA GLN A 91 6.52 11.08 9.93
C GLN A 91 6.60 11.48 11.40
#